data_AF-A0A956J5S8-F1
#
_entry.id   AF-A0A956J5S8-F1
#
_cell.length_a   1.000
_cell.length_b   1.000
_cell.length_c   1.000
_cell.angle_alpha   90.00
_cell.angle_beta   90.00
_cell.angle_gamma   90.00
#
_symmetry.space_group_name_H-M   'P 1'
#
loop_
_entity.id
_entity.type
_entity.pdbx_description
1 polymer ?
#
loop_
_entity_poly.entity_id
_entity_poly.type
_entity_poly.pdbx_seq_one_letter_code
_entity_poly.pdbx_strand_id
1 'polypeptide(L)'
;MTLSLDQYARVVTALELLGLPHADVLAAECISAGQWQELKAPLEARLEGAALDDDFLEEYVAASQRALTHFKRRLAPLDRDPLAWFAFLKCFGESSNPSRLARELGLTEIDLANLGAYWVGALPCLAPELRIRAAEVSPGVPKLRLGLQVYQTPADPIGIAR
;
A
#
# COMPACT_ATOMS: atom_id res chain seq x y z
N MET A 1 -12.51 -29.52 -0.60
CA MET A 1 -12.48 -28.05 -0.78
C MET A 1 -11.04 -27.66 -0.97
N THR A 2 -10.70 -26.80 -1.94
CA THR A 2 -9.35 -26.28 -2.16
C THR A 2 -9.32 -24.81 -1.78
N LEU A 3 -8.25 -24.36 -1.13
CA LEU A 3 -8.05 -22.95 -0.78
C LEU A 3 -7.49 -22.22 -2.01
N SER A 4 -8.19 -21.19 -2.47
CA SER A 4 -7.67 -20.37 -3.57
C SER A 4 -6.55 -19.45 -3.10
N LEU A 5 -5.68 -19.03 -4.03
CA LEU A 5 -4.60 -18.10 -3.74
C LEU A 5 -5.13 -16.76 -3.20
N ASP A 6 -6.26 -16.27 -3.72
CA ASP A 6 -6.92 -15.06 -3.22
C ASP A 6 -7.44 -15.21 -1.78
N GLN A 7 -8.05 -16.36 -1.44
CA GLN A 7 -8.50 -16.63 -0.08
C GLN A 7 -7.32 -16.74 0.88
N TYR A 8 -6.27 -17.47 0.49
CA TYR A 8 -5.04 -17.57 1.26
C TYR A 8 -4.42 -16.19 1.51
N ALA A 9 -4.27 -15.38 0.46
CA ALA A 9 -3.71 -14.03 0.57
C ALA A 9 -4.57 -13.11 1.45
N ARG A 10 -5.91 -13.21 1.40
CA ARG A 10 -6.80 -12.46 2.31
C ARG A 10 -6.61 -12.86 3.76
N VAL A 11 -6.59 -14.15 4.06
CA VAL A 11 -6.37 -14.65 5.43
C VAL A 11 -5.02 -14.20 5.95
N VAL A 12 -3.93 -14.44 5.21
CA VAL A 12 -2.57 -14.06 5.63
C VAL A 12 -2.46 -12.54 5.83
N THR A 13 -2.97 -11.74 4.89
CA THR A 13 -2.97 -10.28 5.01
C THR A 13 -3.72 -9.81 6.27
N ALA A 14 -4.89 -10.39 6.53
CA ALA A 14 -5.70 -10.02 7.69
C ALA A 14 -5.04 -10.40 9.02
N LEU A 15 -4.39 -11.56 9.09
CA LEU A 15 -3.74 -12.06 10.30
C LEU A 15 -2.41 -11.35 10.57
N GLU A 16 -1.53 -11.32 9.57
CA GLU A 16 -0.13 -10.93 9.77
C GLU A 16 0.09 -9.43 9.62
N LEU A 17 -0.59 -8.79 8.66
CA LEU A 17 -0.43 -7.36 8.43
C LEU A 17 -1.41 -6.56 9.29
N LEU A 18 -2.69 -6.95 9.31
CA LEU A 18 -3.72 -6.18 10.01
C LEU A 18 -3.90 -6.59 11.48
N GLY A 19 -3.31 -7.72 11.91
CA GLY A 19 -3.39 -8.18 13.30
C GLY A 19 -4.82 -8.53 13.73
N LEU A 20 -5.68 -8.92 12.79
CA LEU A 20 -7.08 -9.23 13.09
C LEU A 20 -7.19 -10.58 13.83
N PRO A 21 -8.22 -10.77 14.69
CA PRO A 21 -8.40 -12.00 15.43
C PRO A 21 -8.57 -13.21 14.50
N HIS A 22 -7.81 -14.28 14.76
CA HIS A 22 -7.76 -15.44 13.87
C HIS A 22 -9.11 -16.10 13.62
N ALA A 23 -9.96 -16.18 14.65
CA ALA A 23 -11.30 -16.74 14.52
C ALA A 23 -12.20 -15.92 13.58
N ASP A 24 -12.12 -14.59 13.66
CA ASP A 24 -12.97 -13.67 12.89
C ASP A 24 -12.59 -13.70 11.40
N VAL A 25 -11.27 -13.72 11.12
CA VAL A 25 -10.74 -13.80 9.75
C VAL A 25 -11.15 -15.10 9.07
N LEU A 26 -10.97 -16.24 9.76
CA LEU A 26 -11.34 -17.54 9.21
C LEU A 26 -12.85 -17.68 9.00
N ALA A 27 -13.65 -17.16 9.94
CA ALA A 27 -15.11 -17.14 9.81
C ALA A 27 -15.56 -16.32 8.59
N ALA A 28 -14.94 -15.16 8.34
CA ALA A 28 -15.26 -14.31 7.19
C ALA A 28 -14.98 -14.99 5.84
N GLU A 29 -13.99 -15.89 5.78
CA GLU A 29 -13.67 -16.68 4.59
C GLU A 29 -14.36 -18.06 4.56
N CYS A 30 -15.26 -18.34 5.53
CA CYS A 30 -15.95 -19.62 5.69
C CYS A 30 -15.00 -20.81 5.82
N ILE A 31 -13.87 -20.63 6.52
CA ILE A 31 -12.86 -21.66 6.77
C ILE A 31 -12.87 -22.00 8.26
N SER A 32 -12.89 -23.29 8.61
CA SER A 32 -12.67 -23.71 10.00
C SER A 32 -11.17 -23.73 10.34
N ALA A 33 -10.83 -23.62 11.63
CA ALA A 33 -9.43 -23.67 12.07
C ALA A 33 -8.69 -24.96 11.64
N GLY A 34 -9.38 -26.12 11.67
CA GLY A 34 -8.82 -27.38 11.19
C GLY A 34 -8.54 -27.38 9.69
N GLN A 35 -9.51 -26.91 8.89
CA GLN A 35 -9.34 -26.75 7.44
C GLN A 35 -8.22 -25.78 7.09
N TRP A 36 -8.05 -24.69 7.84
CA TRP A 36 -6.97 -23.74 7.59
C TRP A 36 -5.60 -24.41 7.67
N GLN A 37 -5.35 -25.21 8.71
CA GLN A 37 -4.07 -25.92 8.88
C GLN A 37 -3.80 -26.91 7.74
N GLU A 38 -4.82 -27.64 7.32
CA GLU A 38 -4.70 -28.62 6.22
C GLU A 38 -4.51 -27.96 4.86
N LEU A 39 -5.24 -26.87 4.59
CA LEU A 39 -5.30 -26.25 3.27
C LEU A 39 -4.17 -25.26 3.01
N LYS A 40 -3.57 -24.67 4.03
CA LYS A 40 -2.47 -23.69 3.86
C LYS A 40 -1.13 -24.36 3.53
N ALA A 41 -0.87 -25.56 4.05
CA ALA A 41 0.44 -26.21 3.95
C ALA A 41 0.94 -26.42 2.50
N PRO A 42 0.11 -26.83 1.52
CA PRO A 42 0.58 -26.94 0.13
C PRO A 42 0.95 -25.60 -0.51
N LEU A 43 0.25 -24.52 -0.15
CA LEU A 43 0.55 -23.17 -0.64
C LEU A 43 1.80 -22.59 0.03
N GLU A 44 1.98 -22.80 1.34
CA GLU A 44 3.19 -22.42 2.06
C GLU A 44 4.42 -23.12 1.47
N ALA A 45 4.36 -24.45 1.28
CA ALA A 45 5.45 -25.21 0.65
C ALA A 45 5.75 -24.73 -0.79
N ARG A 46 4.72 -24.33 -1.55
CA ARG A 46 4.90 -23.79 -2.90
C ARG A 46 5.57 -22.41 -2.87
N LEU A 47 5.22 -21.55 -1.92
CA LEU A 47 5.84 -20.23 -1.73
C LEU A 47 7.29 -20.34 -1.27
N GLU A 48 7.59 -21.23 -0.34
CA GLU A 48 8.96 -21.48 0.14
C GLU A 48 9.89 -21.98 -0.98
N GLY A 49 9.36 -22.75 -1.92
CA GLY A 49 10.11 -23.26 -3.07
C GLY A 49 10.09 -22.36 -4.31
N ALA A 50 9.39 -21.22 -4.29
CA ALA A 50 9.27 -20.34 -5.44
C ALA A 50 10.56 -19.50 -5.64
N ALA A 51 11.02 -19.41 -6.88
CA ALA A 51 12.07 -18.47 -7.26
C ALA A 51 11.52 -17.04 -7.34
N LEU A 52 12.41 -16.03 -7.33
CA LEU A 52 12.00 -14.62 -7.41
C LEU A 52 11.33 -14.25 -8.76
N ASP A 53 11.59 -15.02 -9.81
CA ASP A 53 11.04 -14.88 -11.16
C ASP A 53 9.95 -15.92 -11.46
N ASP A 54 9.39 -16.58 -10.44
CA ASP A 54 8.31 -17.54 -10.58
C ASP A 54 6.97 -16.82 -10.76
N ASP A 55 6.24 -17.12 -11.83
CA ASP A 55 4.90 -16.59 -12.12
C ASP A 55 3.95 -16.75 -10.91
N PHE A 56 4.09 -17.84 -10.15
CA PHE A 56 3.28 -18.08 -8.94
C PHE A 56 3.53 -17.04 -7.84
N LEU A 57 4.78 -16.59 -7.69
CA LEU A 57 5.13 -15.54 -6.73
C LEU A 57 4.51 -14.20 -7.17
N GLU A 58 4.56 -13.88 -8.46
CA GLU A 58 3.90 -12.68 -9.00
C GLU A 58 2.38 -12.72 -8.77
N GLU A 59 1.74 -13.87 -9.02
CA GLU A 59 0.31 -14.07 -8.75
C GLU A 59 -0.03 -13.90 -7.27
N TYR A 60 0.81 -14.42 -6.37
CA TYR A 60 0.62 -14.27 -4.92
C TYR A 60 0.77 -12.81 -4.48
N VAL A 61 1.75 -12.10 -5.02
CA VAL A 61 1.94 -10.66 -4.76
C VAL A 61 0.69 -9.89 -5.24
N ALA A 62 0.18 -10.19 -6.43
CA ALA A 62 -1.04 -9.57 -6.94
C ALA A 62 -2.27 -9.90 -6.07
N ALA A 63 -2.40 -11.14 -5.60
CA ALA A 63 -3.47 -11.55 -4.67
C ALA A 63 -3.39 -10.81 -3.33
N SER A 64 -2.19 -10.65 -2.78
CA SER A 64 -1.94 -9.91 -1.55
C SER A 64 -2.28 -8.42 -1.69
N GLN A 65 -1.98 -7.81 -2.84
CA GLN A 65 -2.40 -6.43 -3.14
C GLN A 65 -3.92 -6.28 -3.24
N ARG A 66 -4.61 -7.26 -3.85
CA ARG A 66 -6.08 -7.30 -3.88
C ARG A 66 -6.66 -7.45 -2.47
N ALA A 67 -6.07 -8.31 -1.64
CA ALA A 67 -6.46 -8.49 -0.25
C ALA A 67 -6.32 -7.19 0.57
N LEU A 68 -5.18 -6.50 0.45
CA LEU A 68 -4.97 -5.20 1.09
C LEU A 68 -6.02 -4.17 0.65
N THR A 69 -6.38 -4.18 -0.63
CA THR A 69 -7.44 -3.32 -1.16
C THR A 69 -8.81 -3.68 -0.58
N HIS A 70 -9.11 -4.97 -0.43
CA HIS A 70 -10.34 -5.46 0.17
C HIS A 70 -10.52 -4.98 1.61
N PHE A 71 -9.45 -5.04 2.41
CA PHE A 71 -9.47 -4.61 3.81
C PHE A 71 -9.20 -3.11 4.00
N LYS A 72 -9.02 -2.34 2.92
CA LYS A 72 -8.78 -0.90 3.01
C LYS A 72 -10.00 -0.22 3.61
N ARG A 73 -9.88 0.21 4.87
CA ARG A 73 -10.88 1.09 5.49
C ARG A 73 -10.90 2.45 4.79
N ARG A 74 -12.08 3.06 4.74
CA ARG A 74 -12.25 4.43 4.24
C ARG A 74 -11.68 5.40 5.26
N LEU A 75 -10.84 6.32 4.79
CA LEU A 75 -10.12 7.28 5.64
C LEU A 75 -10.50 8.70 5.23
N ALA A 76 -11.81 8.99 5.20
CA ALA A 76 -12.27 10.32 4.84
C ALA A 76 -11.76 11.36 5.87
N PRO A 77 -11.29 12.53 5.45
CA PRO A 77 -11.25 13.02 4.05
C PRO A 77 -10.02 12.58 3.24
N LEU A 78 -9.00 12.01 3.88
CA LEU A 78 -7.69 11.71 3.27
C LEU A 78 -7.73 10.78 2.06
N ASP A 79 -8.72 9.90 1.94
CA ASP A 79 -8.87 8.96 0.82
C ASP A 79 -9.70 9.49 -0.35
N ARG A 80 -10.23 10.71 -0.25
CA ARG A 80 -11.15 11.30 -1.25
C ARG A 80 -10.76 12.71 -1.66
N ASP A 81 -10.17 13.48 -0.76
CA ASP A 81 -9.81 14.87 -0.97
C ASP A 81 -8.29 15.01 -1.12
N PRO A 82 -7.78 15.33 -2.33
CA PRO A 82 -6.34 15.52 -2.54
C PRO A 82 -5.78 16.67 -1.70
N LEU A 83 -6.56 17.72 -1.41
CA LEU A 83 -6.10 18.84 -0.60
C LEU A 83 -5.92 18.44 0.86
N ALA A 84 -6.86 17.65 1.40
CA ALA A 84 -6.73 17.10 2.74
C ALA A 84 -5.50 16.19 2.87
N TRP A 85 -5.22 15.38 1.84
CA TRP A 85 -4.01 14.57 1.78
C TRP A 85 -2.73 15.40 1.75
N PHE A 86 -2.67 16.45 0.91
CA PHE A 86 -1.48 17.33 0.85
C PHE A 86 -1.26 18.10 2.15
N ALA A 87 -2.34 18.58 2.78
CA ALA A 87 -2.27 19.22 4.08
C ALA A 87 -1.74 18.26 5.15
N PHE A 88 -2.21 17.00 5.15
CA PHE A 88 -1.69 15.96 6.02
C PHE A 88 -0.19 15.72 5.77
N LEU A 89 0.24 15.53 4.52
CA LEU A 89 1.66 15.29 4.19
C LEU A 89 2.57 16.43 4.66
N LYS A 90 2.12 17.68 4.49
CA LYS A 90 2.84 18.84 4.99
C LYS A 90 2.98 18.82 6.52
N CYS A 91 1.87 18.67 7.25
CA CYS A 91 1.88 18.58 8.72
C CYS A 91 2.73 17.39 9.21
N PHE A 92 2.66 16.26 8.51
CA PHE A 92 3.41 15.05 8.83
C PHE A 92 4.91 15.24 8.65
N GLY A 93 5.35 15.88 7.55
CA GLY A 93 6.76 16.19 7.29
C GLY A 93 7.34 17.28 8.21
N GLU A 94 6.53 18.23 8.65
CA GLU A 94 6.93 19.30 9.57
C GLU A 94 6.88 18.87 11.05
N SER A 95 6.25 17.72 11.37
CA SER A 95 6.13 17.23 12.74
C SER A 95 7.47 16.73 13.29
N SER A 96 7.77 17.12 14.53
CA SER A 96 8.90 16.57 15.30
C SER A 96 8.71 15.09 15.66
N ASN A 97 7.47 14.58 15.61
CA ASN A 97 7.15 13.18 15.82
C ASN A 97 6.00 12.73 14.89
N PRO A 98 6.31 12.37 13.62
CA PRO A 98 5.30 12.00 12.63
C PRO A 98 4.49 10.77 13.02
N SER A 99 5.12 9.74 13.62
CA SER A 99 4.44 8.53 14.09
C SER A 99 3.40 8.82 15.17
N ARG A 100 3.69 9.76 16.08
CA ARG A 100 2.72 10.21 17.09
C ARG A 100 1.54 10.94 16.43
N LEU A 101 1.79 11.85 15.49
CA LEU A 101 0.74 12.56 14.75
C LEU A 101 -0.20 11.58 14.02
N ALA A 102 0.35 10.60 13.31
CA ALA A 102 -0.45 9.56 12.65
C ALA A 102 -1.34 8.81 13.64
N ARG A 103 -0.78 8.40 14.79
CA ARG A 103 -1.54 7.71 15.84
C ARG A 103 -2.65 8.57 16.45
N GLU A 104 -2.40 9.87 16.67
CA GLU A 104 -3.41 10.82 17.16
C GLU A 104 -4.56 11.00 16.16
N LEU A 105 -4.28 10.90 14.85
CA LEU A 105 -5.29 10.84 13.78
C LEU A 105 -5.91 9.45 13.60
N GLY A 106 -5.54 8.49 14.45
CA GLY A 106 -6.00 7.11 14.39
C GLY A 106 -5.49 6.34 13.18
N LEU A 107 -4.44 6.80 12.48
CA LEU A 107 -3.86 6.17 11.31
C LEU A 107 -2.80 5.14 11.71
N THR A 108 -2.85 3.98 11.04
CA THR A 108 -1.82 2.92 11.13
C THR A 108 -0.77 3.10 10.04
N GLU A 109 0.35 2.38 10.15
CA GLU A 109 1.37 2.37 9.07
C GLU A 109 0.80 1.83 7.76
N ILE A 110 -0.11 0.86 7.82
CA ILE A 110 -0.78 0.28 6.66
C ILE A 110 -1.72 1.30 6.01
N ASP A 111 -2.43 2.11 6.79
CA ASP A 111 -3.24 3.21 6.26
C ASP A 111 -2.37 4.20 5.49
N LEU A 112 -1.21 4.57 6.03
CA LEU A 112 -0.28 5.50 5.39
C LEU A 112 0.29 4.92 4.09
N ALA A 113 0.67 3.64 4.07
CA ALA A 113 1.12 2.95 2.88
C ALA A 113 0.02 2.91 1.81
N ASN A 114 -1.22 2.57 2.20
CA ASN A 114 -2.38 2.49 1.31
C ASN A 114 -2.84 3.84 0.77
N LEU A 115 -2.75 4.91 1.56
CA LEU A 115 -3.00 6.27 1.12
C LEU A 115 -1.91 6.75 0.16
N GLY A 116 -0.64 6.48 0.49
CA GLY A 116 0.49 6.80 -0.36
C GLY A 116 0.39 6.13 -1.74
N ALA A 117 0.20 4.81 -1.78
CA ALA A 117 0.05 4.06 -3.03
C ALA A 117 -1.17 4.54 -3.86
N TYR A 118 -2.30 4.78 -3.20
CA TYR A 118 -3.50 5.30 -3.86
C TYR A 118 -3.25 6.65 -4.53
N TRP A 119 -2.67 7.60 -3.80
CA TRP A 119 -2.42 8.94 -4.35
C TRP A 119 -1.31 8.95 -5.39
N VAL A 120 -0.31 8.05 -5.33
CA VAL A 120 0.66 7.86 -6.43
C VAL A 120 -0.03 7.45 -7.71
N GLY A 121 -0.95 6.48 -7.65
CA GLY A 121 -1.73 6.05 -8.82
C GLY A 121 -2.70 7.12 -9.32
N ALA A 122 -3.27 7.93 -8.42
CA ALA A 122 -4.24 8.96 -8.76
C ALA A 122 -3.59 10.25 -9.31
N LEU A 123 -2.33 10.54 -8.96
CA LEU A 123 -1.63 11.78 -9.31
C LEU A 123 -1.69 12.14 -10.81
N PRO A 124 -1.42 11.22 -11.76
CA PRO A 124 -1.50 11.51 -13.19
C PRO A 124 -2.89 11.96 -13.66
N CYS A 125 -3.94 11.55 -12.95
CA CYS A 125 -5.33 11.84 -13.28
C CYS A 125 -5.86 13.12 -12.61
N LEU A 126 -5.09 13.75 -11.72
CA LEU A 126 -5.49 15.00 -11.07
C LEU A 126 -5.39 16.20 -12.03
N ALA A 127 -6.20 17.23 -11.75
CA ALA A 127 -6.11 18.52 -12.42
C ALA A 127 -4.66 19.07 -12.35
N PRO A 128 -4.17 19.74 -13.41
CA PRO A 128 -2.79 20.27 -13.46
C PRO A 128 -2.40 21.08 -12.22
N GLU A 129 -3.30 21.91 -11.71
CA GLU A 129 -3.08 22.78 -10.55
C GLU A 129 -2.82 21.97 -9.28
N LEU A 130 -3.54 20.85 -9.10
CA LEU A 130 -3.37 19.95 -7.98
C LEU A 130 -2.06 19.16 -8.06
N ARG A 131 -1.59 18.82 -9.27
CA ARG A 131 -0.28 18.18 -9.47
C ARG A 131 0.87 19.10 -9.09
N ILE A 132 0.76 20.40 -9.40
CA ILE A 132 1.74 21.41 -8.94
C ILE A 132 1.76 21.47 -7.41
N ARG A 133 0.59 21.54 -6.77
CA ARG A 133 0.47 21.53 -5.29
C ARG A 133 1.07 20.27 -4.66
N ALA A 134 0.91 19.11 -5.28
CA ALA A 134 1.52 17.87 -4.81
C ALA A 134 3.06 17.95 -4.79
N ALA A 135 3.67 18.59 -5.80
CA ALA A 135 5.12 18.76 -5.87
C ALA A 135 5.66 19.68 -4.76
N GLU A 136 4.87 20.66 -4.31
CA GLU A 136 5.26 21.59 -3.23
C GLU A 136 5.39 20.90 -1.85
N VAL A 137 4.61 19.84 -1.60
CA VAL A 137 4.59 19.13 -0.31
C VAL A 137 5.50 17.89 -0.27
N SER A 138 6.01 17.44 -1.43
CA SER A 138 6.86 16.26 -1.56
C SER A 138 8.34 16.38 -1.12
N PRO A 139 9.01 17.55 -1.01
CA PRO A 139 10.45 17.58 -0.80
C PRO A 139 10.88 17.26 0.66
N GLY A 140 9.95 17.17 1.60
CA GLY A 140 10.24 17.03 3.03
C GLY A 140 9.88 15.69 3.68
N VAL A 141 9.26 14.74 2.96
CA VAL A 141 8.82 13.46 3.57
C VAL A 141 9.95 12.43 3.46
N PRO A 142 10.66 12.09 4.56
CA PRO A 142 11.76 11.15 4.49
C PRO A 142 11.18 9.74 4.28
N LYS A 143 11.37 9.20 3.07
CA LYS A 143 11.28 7.76 2.75
C LYS A 143 9.91 7.06 2.83
N LEU A 144 8.80 7.75 2.60
CA LEU A 144 7.77 7.12 1.77
C LEU A 144 8.28 7.26 0.34
N ARG A 145 8.99 6.25 -0.18
CA ARG A 145 9.24 6.14 -1.62
C ARG A 145 7.87 5.91 -2.28
N LEU A 146 7.11 7.00 -2.41
CA LEU A 146 6.12 7.16 -3.45
C LEU A 146 6.88 6.76 -4.72
N GLY A 147 6.49 5.69 -5.39
CA GLY A 147 7.17 5.11 -6.56
C GLY A 147 7.27 6.04 -7.79
N LEU A 148 7.24 7.35 -7.56
CA LEU A 148 7.70 8.39 -8.46
C LEU A 148 9.21 8.17 -8.69
N GLN A 149 9.53 7.35 -9.68
CA GLN A 149 10.71 7.66 -10.49
C GLN A 149 10.54 9.12 -10.90
N VAL A 150 11.34 9.99 -10.30
CA VAL A 150 11.53 11.35 -10.78
C VAL A 150 11.92 11.19 -12.24
N TYR A 151 11.00 11.53 -13.14
CA TYR A 151 11.34 11.79 -14.53
C TYR A 151 12.46 12.84 -14.45
N GLN A 152 13.72 12.39 -14.57
CA GLN A 152 14.81 13.29 -14.83
C GLN A 152 14.47 13.85 -16.20
N THR A 153 14.02 15.11 -16.23
CA THR A 153 13.94 15.86 -17.46
C THR A 153 15.29 15.69 -18.14
N PRO A 154 15.36 15.14 -19.37
CA PRO A 154 16.63 15.09 -20.07
C PRO A 154 17.17 16.52 -20.07
N ALA A 155 18.38 16.69 -19.55
CA ALA A 155 19.05 17.99 -19.60
C ALA A 155 19.09 18.40 -21.07
N ASP A 156 18.36 19.47 -21.42
CA ASP A 156 18.49 20.06 -22.73
C ASP A 156 19.98 20.37 -22.95
N PRO A 157 20.54 20.04 -24.12
CA PRO A 157 21.92 20.36 -24.42
C PRO A 157 22.02 21.88 -24.53
N ILE A 158 22.61 22.52 -23.51
CA ILE A 158 23.12 23.89 -23.66
C ILE A 158 24.30 23.82 -24.62
N GLY A 159 23.99 23.89 -25.91
CA GLY A 159 24.91 24.41 -26.90
C GLY A 159 24.92 25.92 -26.77
N ILE A 160 25.99 26.49 -26.21
CA ILE A 160 26.47 27.81 -26.63
C ILE A 160 28.00 27.76 -26.72
N ALA A 161 28.44 28.06 -27.92
CA ALA A 161 29.80 28.21 -28.39
C ALA A 161 30.70 29.09 -27.51
N ARG A 162 31.99 28.77 -27.50
CA ARG A 162 33.05 29.66 -27.96
C ARG A 162 34.28 28.88 -28.41
#